data_AF-A0A3B9LYB8-F1
#
_entry.id   AF-A0A3B9LYB8-F1
#
_cell.length_a   1.000
_cell.length_b   1.000
_cell.length_c   1.000
_cell.angle_alpha   90.00
_cell.angle_beta   90.00
_cell.angle_gamma   90.00
#
_symmetry.space_group_name_H-M   'P 1'
#
loop_
_entity.id
_entity.type
_entity.pdbx_description
1 polymer ?
#
loop_
_entity_poly.entity_id
_entity_poly.type
_entity_poly.pdbx_seq_one_letter_code
_entity_poly.pdbx_strand_id
1 'polypeptide(L)'
;MFGEHANTLPISADVPRSAAHALSWDYKAPQPGMFWKRELLHEGFDERWRYCFDHELYVRLLLSGHKCDHLKVPVAAYRLHRASKTVAEGELFDREFDEIAEIYGAKLNGAGRRWCLATRSLRLSYEASRAGHRRAAANKLLHALMTHPESIARRPFWGCLHQLVRKTPGETRKG
;
A
#
# COMPACT_ATOMS: atom_id res chain seq x y z
N MET A 1 -14.86 -23.78 -15.21
CA MET A 1 -13.54 -24.09 -15.81
C MET A 1 -12.69 -22.83 -15.70
N PHE A 2 -11.62 -22.86 -14.90
CA PHE A 2 -10.79 -21.68 -14.64
C PHE A 2 -10.02 -21.28 -15.91
N GLY A 3 -10.21 -20.04 -16.35
CA GLY A 3 -10.00 -19.59 -17.73
C GLY A 3 -8.56 -19.69 -18.27
N GLU A 4 -8.47 -20.19 -19.50
CA GLU A 4 -7.27 -20.52 -20.28
C GLU A 4 -6.63 -19.33 -21.02
N HIS A 5 -7.08 -18.08 -20.84
CA HIS A 5 -6.64 -16.98 -21.72
C HIS A 5 -6.20 -15.67 -21.02
N ALA A 6 -5.90 -15.70 -19.72
CA ALA A 6 -5.31 -14.53 -19.06
C ALA A 6 -3.79 -14.64 -19.06
N ASN A 7 -3.11 -13.77 -19.83
CA ASN A 7 -1.66 -13.58 -19.79
C ASN A 7 -1.21 -13.42 -18.33
N THR A 8 -0.50 -14.42 -17.82
CA THR A 8 0.01 -14.41 -16.45
C THR A 8 1.37 -13.74 -16.46
N LEU A 9 1.41 -12.45 -16.14
CA LEU A 9 2.66 -11.74 -15.96
C LEU A 9 3.20 -12.04 -14.56
N PRO A 10 4.43 -12.59 -14.43
CA PRO A 10 5.05 -12.74 -13.12
C PRO A 10 5.28 -11.34 -12.52
N ILE A 11 4.66 -11.08 -11.37
CA ILE A 11 4.93 -9.87 -10.59
C ILE A 11 6.16 -10.17 -9.74
N SER A 12 7.20 -9.34 -9.85
CA SER A 12 8.35 -9.43 -8.94
C SER A 12 7.86 -9.19 -7.52
N ALA A 13 8.07 -10.17 -6.65
CA ALA A 13 7.82 -9.99 -5.23
C ALA A 13 8.83 -8.97 -4.66
N ASP A 14 8.37 -8.14 -3.74
CA ASP A 14 9.22 -7.35 -2.86
C ASP A 14 8.86 -7.77 -1.43
N VAL A 15 9.84 -7.85 -0.54
CA VAL A 15 9.61 -8.21 0.86
C VAL A 15 9.51 -6.95 1.70
N PRO A 16 8.76 -6.95 2.81
CA PRO A 16 8.76 -5.80 3.69
C PRO A 16 10.15 -5.63 4.33
N ARG A 17 10.70 -4.42 4.24
CA ARG A 17 12.09 -4.10 4.62
C ARG A 17 12.18 -3.54 6.04
N SER A 18 11.07 -3.01 6.55
CA SER A 18 10.92 -2.42 7.87
C SER A 18 9.43 -2.29 8.20
N ALA A 19 9.10 -2.11 9.48
CA ALA A 19 7.73 -1.81 9.89
C ALA A 19 7.18 -0.55 9.21
N ALA A 20 8.02 0.49 9.06
CA ALA A 20 7.64 1.70 8.33
C ALA A 20 7.35 1.43 6.84
N HIS A 21 8.11 0.54 6.18
CA HIS A 21 7.80 0.13 4.81
C HIS A 21 6.45 -0.59 4.75
N ALA A 22 6.23 -1.55 5.65
CA ALA A 22 4.99 -2.34 5.70
C ALA A 22 3.76 -1.50 6.00
N LEU A 23 3.87 -0.47 6.85
CA LEU A 23 2.76 0.44 7.18
C LEU A 23 2.56 1.56 6.16
N SER A 24 3.51 1.77 5.25
CA SER A 24 3.39 2.78 4.19
C SER A 24 2.61 2.24 3.00
N TRP A 25 1.92 3.12 2.29
CA TRP A 25 1.24 2.79 1.01
C TRP A 25 2.20 2.49 -0.15
N ASP A 26 3.51 2.42 0.11
CA ASP A 26 4.51 1.87 -0.81
C ASP A 26 4.65 0.33 -0.67
N TYR A 27 4.04 -0.27 0.35
CA TYR A 27 4.04 -1.72 0.58
C TYR A 27 3.34 -2.47 -0.56
N LYS A 28 4.02 -3.51 -1.08
CA LYS A 28 3.53 -4.33 -2.20
C LYS A 28 3.83 -5.82 -2.03
N ALA A 29 4.15 -6.28 -0.82
CA ALA A 29 4.60 -7.65 -0.64
C ALA A 29 3.44 -8.62 -0.85
N PRO A 30 3.50 -9.51 -1.87
CA PRO A 30 2.48 -10.52 -2.05
C PRO A 30 2.68 -11.66 -1.04
N GLN A 31 1.58 -12.22 -0.52
CA GLN A 31 1.62 -13.37 0.39
C GLN A 31 2.15 -14.66 -0.24
N PRO A 32 1.80 -15.00 -1.51
CA PRO A 32 2.29 -16.23 -2.12
C PRO A 32 3.82 -16.26 -2.17
N GLY A 33 4.41 -17.34 -1.68
CA GLY A 33 5.87 -17.52 -1.67
C GLY A 33 6.57 -17.06 -0.39
N MET A 34 5.82 -16.72 0.67
CA MET A 34 6.38 -16.36 1.98
C MET A 34 6.53 -17.59 2.88
N PHE A 35 7.72 -17.77 3.44
CA PHE A 35 8.06 -18.86 4.35
C PHE A 35 8.38 -18.31 5.74
N TRP A 36 7.96 -19.06 6.76
CA TRP A 36 8.05 -18.62 8.15
C TRP A 36 8.70 -19.67 9.01
N LYS A 37 9.52 -19.22 9.96
CA LYS A 37 9.95 -20.08 11.06
C LYS A 37 8.75 -20.36 11.96
N ARG A 38 8.57 -21.61 12.37
CA ARG A 38 7.40 -22.05 13.16
C ARG A 38 7.29 -21.25 14.47
N GLU A 39 8.41 -20.97 15.11
CA GLU A 39 8.44 -20.20 16.37
C GLU A 39 7.93 -18.77 16.23
N LEU A 40 7.99 -18.18 15.04
CA LEU A 40 7.44 -16.83 14.79
C LEU A 40 5.92 -16.83 14.63
N LEU A 41 5.32 -18.00 14.40
CA LEU A 41 3.88 -18.17 14.22
C LEU A 41 3.18 -18.67 15.50
N HIS A 42 3.86 -18.69 16.64
CA HIS A 42 3.29 -19.20 17.89
C HIS A 42 1.99 -18.50 18.29
N GLU A 43 1.93 -17.18 18.11
CA GLU A 43 0.73 -16.38 18.41
C GLU A 43 -0.34 -16.44 17.30
N GLY A 44 -0.05 -17.10 16.17
CA GLY A 44 -0.95 -17.19 15.03
C GLY A 44 -1.24 -15.84 14.34
N PHE A 45 -2.28 -15.86 13.50
CA PHE A 45 -2.86 -14.67 12.87
C PHE A 45 -3.93 -14.07 13.77
N ASP A 46 -4.04 -12.74 13.79
CA ASP A 46 -5.15 -12.05 14.47
C ASP A 46 -6.41 -12.12 13.59
N GLU A 47 -7.41 -12.86 14.08
CA GLU A 47 -8.68 -13.12 13.38
C GLU A 47 -9.55 -11.86 13.17
N ARG A 48 -9.18 -10.72 13.79
CA ARG A 48 -9.79 -9.43 13.48
C ARG A 48 -9.65 -9.04 12.00
N TRP A 49 -8.57 -9.47 11.35
CA TRP A 49 -8.23 -9.07 9.98
C TRP A 49 -8.65 -10.14 9.00
N ARG A 50 -9.57 -9.82 8.10
CA ARG A 50 -10.06 -10.77 7.11
C ARG A 50 -9.24 -10.71 5.81
N TYR A 51 -8.77 -9.52 5.46
CA TYR A 51 -8.09 -9.24 4.20
C TYR A 51 -6.60 -9.02 4.36
N CYS A 52 -6.20 -8.41 5.49
CA CYS A 52 -4.84 -7.96 5.77
C CYS A 52 -4.20 -8.73 6.94
N PHE A 53 -4.60 -9.98 7.22
CA PHE A 53 -4.04 -10.79 8.32
C PHE A 53 -2.53 -11.05 8.17
N ASP A 54 -2.08 -11.26 6.94
CA ASP A 54 -0.67 -11.45 6.61
C ASP A 54 0.10 -10.13 6.71
N HIS A 55 -0.50 -9.04 6.24
CA HIS A 55 0.00 -7.68 6.39
C HIS A 55 0.24 -7.31 7.85
N GLU A 56 -0.75 -7.55 8.71
CA GLU A 56 -0.63 -7.35 10.15
C GLU A 56 0.52 -8.19 10.73
N LEU A 57 0.60 -9.48 10.37
CA LEU A 57 1.67 -10.35 10.84
C LEU A 57 3.05 -9.81 10.46
N TYR A 58 3.26 -9.34 9.22
CA TYR A 58 4.52 -8.70 8.82
C TYR A 58 4.85 -7.52 9.72
N VAL A 59 3.87 -6.63 9.96
CA VAL A 59 4.06 -5.45 10.79
C VAL A 59 4.48 -5.83 12.20
N ARG A 60 3.78 -6.77 12.84
CA ARG A 60 4.09 -7.22 14.20
C ARG A 60 5.48 -7.82 14.28
N LEU A 61 5.86 -8.71 13.35
CA LEU A 61 7.18 -9.32 13.34
C LEU A 61 8.31 -8.30 13.10
N LEU A 62 8.10 -7.33 12.19
CA LEU A 62 9.09 -6.28 11.91
C LEU A 62 9.25 -5.32 13.10
N LEU A 63 8.17 -5.03 13.82
CA LEU A 63 8.23 -4.22 15.05
C LEU A 63 8.96 -4.94 16.18
N SER A 64 8.87 -6.27 16.24
CA SER A 64 9.64 -7.12 17.15
C SER A 64 11.11 -7.29 16.74
N GLY A 65 11.55 -6.63 15.65
CA GLY A 65 12.94 -6.64 15.20
C GLY A 65 13.32 -7.81 14.29
N HIS A 66 12.35 -8.63 13.88
CA HIS A 66 12.59 -9.64 12.86
C HIS A 66 12.79 -9.01 11.49
N LYS A 67 13.43 -9.75 10.59
CA LYS A 67 13.73 -9.32 9.22
C LYS A 67 13.16 -10.34 8.24
N CYS A 68 12.81 -9.85 7.06
CA CYS A 68 12.40 -10.68 5.94
C CYS A 68 13.52 -10.68 4.89
N ASP A 69 14.01 -11.86 4.53
CA ASP A 69 15.04 -12.03 3.52
C ASP A 69 14.39 -12.37 2.18
N HIS A 70 14.77 -11.64 1.13
CA HIS A 70 14.24 -11.88 -0.21
C HIS A 70 15.01 -12.98 -0.93
N LEU A 71 14.31 -14.04 -1.34
CA LEU A 71 14.84 -15.04 -2.26
C LEU A 71 14.86 -14.47 -3.68
N LYS A 72 16.03 -14.44 -4.31
CA LYS A 72 16.20 -13.95 -5.70
C LYS A 72 15.66 -14.90 -6.77
N VAL A 73 14.94 -15.95 -6.35
CA VAL A 73 14.34 -16.95 -7.22
C VAL A 73 12.82 -16.88 -7.10
N PRO A 74 12.08 -16.82 -8.21
CA PRO A 74 10.62 -16.87 -8.17
C PRO A 74 10.15 -18.22 -7.59
N VAL A 75 9.43 -18.19 -6.48
CA VAL A 75 8.86 -19.38 -5.83
C VAL A 75 7.33 -19.44 -5.95
N ALA A 76 6.70 -18.33 -6.34
CA ALA A 76 5.26 -18.22 -6.55
C ALA A 76 4.93 -17.15 -7.59
N ALA A 77 3.77 -17.30 -8.23
CA ALA A 77 3.13 -16.29 -9.06
C ALA A 77 1.65 -16.26 -8.74
N TYR A 78 1.02 -15.08 -8.79
CA TYR A 78 -0.40 -14.92 -8.54
C TYR A 78 -1.09 -14.26 -9.73
N ARG A 79 -2.31 -14.73 -10.03
CA ARG A 79 -3.12 -14.23 -11.13
C ARG A 79 -4.09 -13.17 -10.61
N LEU A 80 -4.00 -11.97 -11.14
CA LEU A 80 -5.00 -10.93 -10.91
C LEU A 80 -6.03 -10.95 -12.04
N HIS A 81 -7.31 -11.05 -11.69
CA HIS A 81 -8.43 -10.87 -12.61
C HIS A 81 -9.53 -10.05 -11.92
N ARG A 82 -10.51 -9.54 -12.69
CA ARG A 82 -11.58 -8.67 -12.13
C ARG A 82 -12.34 -9.32 -10.96
N ALA A 83 -12.52 -10.64 -11.00
CA ALA A 83 -13.16 -11.39 -9.93
C ALA A 83 -12.23 -11.76 -8.74
N SER A 84 -10.95 -11.39 -8.77
CA SER A 84 -10.06 -11.61 -7.63
C SER A 84 -10.51 -10.72 -6.47
N LYS A 85 -10.55 -11.25 -5.25
CA LYS A 85 -10.99 -10.50 -4.05
C LYS A 85 -10.24 -9.17 -3.90
N THR A 86 -8.93 -9.16 -4.12
CA THR A 86 -8.10 -7.95 -4.10
C THR A 86 -8.55 -6.86 -5.08
N VAL A 87 -9.24 -7.22 -6.17
CA VAL A 87 -9.76 -6.28 -7.17
C VAL A 87 -11.22 -5.93 -6.90
N ALA A 88 -12.04 -6.93 -6.56
CA ALA A 88 -13.48 -6.77 -6.35
C ALA A 88 -13.83 -6.09 -5.00
N GLU A 89 -12.98 -6.29 -3.99
CA GLU A 89 -13.21 -5.86 -2.60
C GLU A 89 -12.11 -4.90 -2.11
N GLY A 90 -11.45 -4.19 -3.04
CA GLY A 90 -10.29 -3.34 -2.73
C GLY A 90 -10.53 -2.31 -1.61
N GLU A 91 -11.72 -1.72 -1.52
CA GLU A 91 -12.05 -0.78 -0.44
C GLU A 91 -12.00 -1.40 0.96
N LEU A 92 -12.25 -2.72 1.08
CA LEU A 92 -12.14 -3.43 2.35
C LEU A 92 -10.68 -3.70 2.72
N PHE A 93 -9.82 -4.00 1.74
CA PHE A 93 -8.37 -4.05 1.94
C PHE A 93 -7.84 -2.69 2.39
N ASP A 94 -8.23 -1.62 1.70
CA ASP A 94 -7.77 -0.26 2.00
C ASP A 94 -8.16 0.17 3.42
N ARG A 95 -9.35 -0.24 3.87
CA ARG A 95 -9.85 0.01 5.23
C ARG A 95 -9.01 -0.72 6.27
N GLU A 96 -8.82 -2.04 6.13
CA GLU A 96 -8.01 -2.81 7.08
C GLU A 96 -6.56 -2.33 7.09
N PHE A 97 -5.99 -2.00 5.92
CA PHE A 97 -4.65 -1.43 5.82
C PHE A 97 -4.52 -0.12 6.62
N ASP A 98 -5.47 0.81 6.43
CA ASP A 98 -5.47 2.08 7.17
C ASP A 98 -5.63 1.87 8.68
N GLU A 99 -6.45 0.92 9.10
CA GLU A 99 -6.67 0.61 10.52
C GLU A 99 -5.42 -0.01 11.18
N ILE A 100 -4.75 -0.94 10.49
CA ILE A 100 -3.45 -1.47 10.89
C ILE A 100 -2.42 -0.34 10.96
N ALA A 101 -2.39 0.55 9.97
CA ALA A 101 -1.49 1.72 9.95
C ALA A 101 -1.75 2.68 11.12
N GLU A 102 -3.01 2.86 11.53
CA GLU A 102 -3.37 3.70 12.68
C GLU A 102 -2.95 3.05 14.02
N ILE A 103 -3.22 1.76 14.20
CA ILE A 103 -2.86 1.02 15.43
C ILE A 103 -1.34 0.95 15.60
N TYR A 104 -0.63 0.52 14.55
CA TYR A 104 0.80 0.24 14.64
C TYR A 104 1.68 1.44 14.29
N GLY A 105 1.16 2.42 13.56
CA GLY A 105 1.89 3.65 13.22
C GLY A 105 2.30 4.48 14.43
N ALA A 106 1.58 4.37 15.55
CA ALA A 106 1.95 4.99 16.82
C ALA A 106 3.27 4.44 17.40
N LYS A 107 3.67 3.22 17.03
CA LYS A 107 4.93 2.59 17.45
C LYS A 107 6.12 3.00 16.59
N LEU A 108 5.87 3.68 15.46
CA LEU A 108 6.94 4.23 14.62
C LEU A 108 7.43 5.57 15.16
N ASN A 109 8.71 5.84 14.97
CA ASN A 109 9.35 7.09 15.37
C ASN A 109 9.98 7.82 14.17
N GLY A 110 10.18 9.13 14.32
CA GLY A 110 10.96 9.95 13.40
C GLY A 110 10.50 9.86 11.94
N ALA A 111 11.46 9.67 11.03
CA ALA A 111 11.22 9.65 9.59
C ALA A 111 10.28 8.52 9.14
N GLY A 112 10.33 7.35 9.78
CA GLY A 112 9.46 6.22 9.43
C GLY A 112 7.98 6.54 9.64
N ARG A 113 7.64 7.19 10.77
CA ARG A 113 6.27 7.63 11.05
C ARG A 113 5.80 8.70 10.06
N ARG A 114 6.66 9.69 9.80
CA ARG A 114 6.37 10.76 8.82
C ARG A 114 6.13 10.19 7.42
N TRP A 115 6.95 9.24 6.98
CA TRP A 115 6.79 8.58 5.69
C TRP A 115 5.45 7.82 5.61
N CYS A 116 5.11 7.03 6.63
CA CYS A 116 3.82 6.34 6.72
C CYS A 116 2.64 7.32 6.52
N LEU A 117 2.60 8.41 7.30
CA LEU A 117 1.56 9.44 7.22
C LEU A 117 1.51 10.14 5.85
N ALA A 118 2.68 10.44 5.28
CA ALA A 118 2.78 11.10 3.98
C ALA A 118 2.25 10.21 2.85
N THR A 119 2.57 8.91 2.84
CA THR A 119 2.07 8.00 1.79
C THR A 119 0.55 7.82 1.84
N ARG A 120 -0.05 7.75 3.04
CA ARG A 120 -1.51 7.79 3.19
C ARG A 120 -2.10 9.07 2.59
N SER A 121 -1.47 10.21 2.87
CA SER A 121 -1.91 11.51 2.35
C SER A 121 -1.78 11.62 0.83
N LEU A 122 -0.76 11.01 0.24
CA LEU A 122 -0.62 10.90 -1.22
C LEU A 122 -1.73 10.05 -1.84
N ARG A 123 -2.08 8.90 -1.23
CA ARG A 123 -3.22 8.10 -1.68
C ARG A 123 -4.53 8.89 -1.67
N LEU A 124 -4.84 9.52 -0.53
CA LEU A 124 -6.06 10.33 -0.40
C LEU A 124 -6.08 11.51 -1.36
N SER A 125 -4.92 12.08 -1.67
CA SER A 125 -4.78 13.11 -2.71
C SER A 125 -5.13 12.57 -4.09
N TYR A 126 -4.61 11.39 -4.44
CA TYR A 126 -4.87 10.73 -5.72
C TYR A 126 -6.36 10.37 -5.88
N GLU A 127 -6.99 9.79 -4.86
CA GLU A 127 -8.41 9.47 -4.83
C GLU A 127 -9.29 10.71 -4.99
N ALA A 128 -9.03 11.76 -4.22
CA ALA A 128 -9.75 13.02 -4.32
C ALA A 128 -9.59 13.65 -5.71
N SER A 129 -8.40 13.52 -6.31
CA SER A 129 -8.14 14.01 -7.66
C SER A 129 -8.93 13.24 -8.72
N ARG A 130 -8.99 11.90 -8.61
CA ARG A 130 -9.81 11.05 -9.48
C ARG A 130 -11.31 11.32 -9.34
N ALA A 131 -11.78 11.70 -8.16
CA ALA A 131 -13.15 12.11 -7.91
C ALA A 131 -13.46 13.56 -8.36
N GLY A 132 -12.47 14.31 -8.87
CA GLY A 132 -12.64 15.70 -9.30
C GLY A 132 -12.60 16.74 -8.15
N HIS A 133 -12.33 16.32 -6.92
CA HIS A 133 -12.24 17.18 -5.74
C HIS A 133 -10.88 17.89 -5.63
N ARG A 134 -10.59 18.81 -6.57
CA ARG A 134 -9.27 19.46 -6.73
C ARG A 134 -8.73 20.09 -5.44
N ARG A 135 -9.55 20.85 -4.70
CA ARG A 135 -9.12 21.52 -3.45
C ARG A 135 -8.73 20.51 -2.37
N ALA A 136 -9.52 19.45 -2.19
CA ALA A 136 -9.22 18.39 -1.24
C ALA A 136 -7.92 17.66 -1.62
N ALA A 137 -7.76 17.33 -2.90
CA ALA A 137 -6.56 16.68 -3.42
C ALA A 137 -5.30 17.53 -3.23
N ALA A 138 -5.36 18.83 -3.51
CA ALA A 138 -4.26 19.78 -3.29
C ALA A 138 -3.88 19.88 -1.81
N ASN A 139 -4.88 19.99 -0.91
CA ASN A 139 -4.63 20.05 0.54
C ASN A 139 -3.92 18.78 1.04
N LYS A 140 -4.34 17.60 0.57
CA LYS A 140 -3.71 16.33 0.96
C LYS A 140 -2.30 16.18 0.38
N LEU A 141 -2.06 16.63 -0.85
CA LEU A 141 -0.72 16.65 -1.45
C LEU A 141 0.23 17.58 -0.68
N LEU A 142 -0.23 18.77 -0.32
CA LEU A 142 0.54 19.71 0.50
C LEU A 142 0.81 19.14 1.89
N HIS A 143 -0.18 18.50 2.52
CA HIS A 143 0.01 17.85 3.82
C HIS A 143 1.06 16.73 3.75
N ALA A 144 1.05 15.91 2.69
CA ALA A 144 2.10 14.92 2.46
C ALA A 144 3.49 15.55 2.36
N LEU A 145 3.60 16.67 1.62
CA LEU A 145 4.84 17.41 1.45
C LEU A 145 5.37 17.98 2.77
N MET A 146 4.50 18.62 3.56
CA MET A 146 4.89 19.20 4.86
C MET A 146 5.27 18.11 5.87
N THR A 147 4.64 16.94 5.79
CA THR A 147 4.91 15.82 6.71
C THR A 147 6.23 15.13 6.38
N HIS A 148 6.55 14.95 5.10
CA HIS A 148 7.75 14.25 4.65
C HIS A 148 8.26 14.88 3.34
N PRO A 149 9.05 15.99 3.42
CA PRO A 149 9.54 16.72 2.25
C PRO A 149 10.35 15.87 1.28
N GLU A 150 11.03 14.85 1.78
CA GLU A 150 11.82 13.89 1.02
C GLU A 150 10.95 13.10 0.01
N SER A 151 9.62 13.13 0.17
CA SER A 151 8.67 12.54 -0.79
C SER A 151 8.75 13.16 -2.19
N ILE A 152 9.24 14.41 -2.34
CA ILE A 152 9.43 15.04 -3.66
C ILE A 152 10.38 14.21 -4.53
N ALA A 153 11.38 13.55 -3.94
CA ALA A 153 12.31 12.72 -4.69
C ALA A 153 11.68 11.40 -5.20
N ARG A 154 10.41 11.12 -4.86
CA ARG A 154 9.75 9.84 -5.09
C ARG A 154 8.65 9.96 -6.15
N ARG A 155 8.56 8.94 -7.00
CA ARG A 155 7.59 8.86 -8.10
C ARG A 155 6.12 9.06 -7.67
N PRO A 156 5.63 8.54 -6.53
CA PRO A 156 4.24 8.71 -6.12
C PRO A 156 3.81 10.18 -5.96
N PHE A 157 4.71 11.05 -5.47
CA PHE A 157 4.42 12.48 -5.31
C PHE A 157 4.09 13.13 -6.66
N TRP A 158 4.96 12.93 -7.65
CA TRP A 158 4.78 13.45 -9.01
C TRP A 158 3.58 12.84 -9.72
N GLY A 159 3.28 11.56 -9.47
CA GLY A 159 2.06 10.93 -9.97
C GLY A 159 0.79 11.62 -9.47
N CYS A 160 0.74 11.96 -8.18
CA CYS A 160 -0.37 12.69 -7.57
C CYS A 160 -0.47 14.13 -8.13
N LEU A 161 0.67 14.83 -8.24
CA LEU A 161 0.71 16.18 -8.81
C LEU A 161 0.23 16.19 -10.26
N HIS A 162 0.73 15.28 -11.09
CA HIS A 162 0.32 15.17 -12.48
C HIS A 162 -1.18 14.85 -12.57
N GLN A 163 -1.69 13.93 -11.75
CA GLN A 163 -3.12 13.62 -11.71
C GLN A 163 -3.97 14.83 -11.30
N LEU A 164 -3.52 15.63 -10.34
CA LEU A 164 -4.18 16.87 -9.90
C LEU A 164 -4.27 17.94 -11.01
N VAL A 165 -3.23 18.05 -11.83
CA VAL A 165 -3.15 19.06 -12.91
C VAL A 165 -3.85 18.60 -14.19
N ARG A 166 -4.08 17.29 -14.37
CA ARG A 166 -4.83 16.77 -15.52
C ARG A 166 -6.24 17.37 -15.54
N LYS A 167 -6.61 17.95 -16.68
CA LYS A 167 -7.98 18.41 -16.93
C LYS A 167 -8.94 17.23 -16.85
N THR A 168 -10.01 17.40 -16.09
CA THR A 168 -11.12 16.44 -16.04
C THR A 168 -11.77 16.42 -17.43
N PRO A 169 -11.97 15.25 -18.07
CA PRO A 169 -12.75 15.18 -19.30
C PRO A 169 -14.18 15.67 -18.98
N GLY A 170 -14.50 16.89 -19.41
CA GLY A 170 -15.76 17.58 -19.09
C GLY A 170 -15.66 19.11 -18.98
N GLU A 171 -14.47 19.68 -18.75
CA GLU A 171 -14.24 21.12 -18.86
C GLU A 171 -13.99 21.53 -20.33
N THR A 172 -15.02 21.37 -21.17
CA THR A 172 -15.12 22.15 -22.41
C THR A 172 -15.23 23.62 -22.03
N ARG A 173 -14.29 24.43 -22.55
CA ARG A 173 -14.31 25.89 -22.51
C ARG A 173 -15.71 26.39 -22.87
N LYS A 174 -16.39 27.06 -21.94
CA LYS A 174 -17.36 28.07 -22.33
C LYS A 174 -16.55 29.20 -22.99
N GLY A 175 -16.87 29.45 -24.25
CA GLY A 175 -16.25 30.50 -25.07
C GLY A 175 -16.49 31.90 -24.53
#